data_AF-A0A2V7TEH2-F1
#
_entry.id   AF-A0A2V7TEH2-F1
#
_cell.length_a   1.000
_cell.length_b   1.000
_cell.length_c   1.000
_cell.angle_alpha   90.00
_cell.angle_beta   90.00
_cell.angle_gamma   90.00
#
_symmetry.space_group_name_H-M   'P 1'
#
loop_
_entity.id
_entity.type
_entity.pdbx_description
1 polymer ?
#
loop_
_entity_poly.entity_id
_entity_poly.type
_entity_poly.pdbx_seq_one_letter_code
_entity_poly.pdbx_strand_id
1 'polypeptide(L)'
;MTISRREMIQATAAAAAAASLPLANVVPSPESQAPKPKFFTAAEFALVDELSDMIIPTDAQSGGARAAGVAAFIDGRLAEAFEKDEPQRWRAGIQAVEALSQEMHAKTFMGSTPEQRLALLTRIAAAESDPKTPAEKFFGQIKGATIRTYYSSKIGIHDDQRYKGNVIQPGEYAGYDAT
;
A
#
# COMPACT_ATOMS: atom_id res chain seq x y z
N MET A 1 1.61 -27.30 -39.54
CA MET A 1 2.66 -26.71 -38.69
C MET A 1 2.02 -25.65 -37.81
N THR A 2 1.88 -25.92 -36.52
CA THR A 2 1.28 -24.99 -35.55
C THR A 2 2.41 -24.22 -34.85
N ILE A 3 2.62 -22.97 -35.25
CA ILE A 3 3.63 -22.08 -34.68
C ILE A 3 3.17 -21.64 -33.29
N SER A 4 4.05 -21.73 -32.30
CA SER A 4 3.78 -21.35 -30.91
C SER A 4 3.89 -19.84 -30.72
N ARG A 5 3.10 -19.26 -29.80
CA ARG A 5 3.14 -17.82 -29.43
C ARG A 5 4.55 -17.34 -29.08
N ARG A 6 5.41 -18.22 -28.56
CA ARG A 6 6.80 -17.92 -28.21
C ARG A 6 7.67 -17.68 -29.44
N GLU A 7 7.45 -18.42 -30.51
CA GLU A 7 8.21 -18.34 -31.76
C GLU A 7 7.85 -17.06 -32.54
N MET A 8 6.58 -16.64 -32.44
CA MET A 8 6.11 -15.37 -33.01
C MET A 8 6.75 -14.14 -32.35
N ILE A 9 7.07 -14.21 -31.04
CA ILE A 9 7.73 -13.11 -30.31
C ILE A 9 9.24 -13.07 -30.60
N GLN A 10 9.87 -14.21 -30.89
CA GLN A 10 11.29 -14.23 -31.26
C GLN A 10 11.54 -13.81 -32.71
N ALA A 11 10.57 -14.04 -33.61
CA ALA A 11 10.67 -13.64 -35.02
C ALA A 11 10.64 -12.11 -35.24
N THR A 12 10.17 -11.32 -34.28
CA THR A 12 10.20 -9.84 -34.38
C THR A 12 11.50 -9.21 -33.88
N ALA A 13 12.42 -9.99 -33.28
CA ALA A 13 13.67 -9.46 -32.74
C ALA A 13 14.85 -9.47 -33.73
N ALA A 14 14.70 -10.00 -34.95
CA ALA A 14 15.81 -10.23 -35.89
C ALA A 14 15.73 -9.48 -37.22
N ALA A 15 14.97 -8.38 -37.31
CA ALA A 15 14.94 -7.55 -38.52
C ALA A 15 14.78 -6.05 -38.20
N ALA A 16 15.86 -5.42 -37.74
CA ALA A 16 16.09 -3.97 -37.86
C ALA A 16 17.55 -3.62 -37.54
N ALA A 17 18.47 -3.99 -38.43
CA ALA A 17 19.77 -3.33 -38.52
C ALA A 17 19.68 -2.25 -39.61
N ALA A 18 20.14 -1.05 -39.27
CA ALA A 18 20.36 0.13 -40.12
C ALA A 18 19.15 1.05 -40.44
N ALA A 19 18.89 2.00 -39.53
CA ALA A 19 18.57 3.39 -39.88
C ALA A 19 18.73 4.29 -38.63
N SER A 20 19.57 5.31 -38.75
CA SER A 20 19.95 6.25 -37.70
C SER A 20 18.89 7.35 -37.52
N LEU A 21 18.23 7.45 -36.35
CA LEU A 21 17.60 8.68 -35.81
C LEU A 21 17.46 8.55 -34.27
N PRO A 22 17.60 9.64 -33.50
CA PRO A 22 17.56 9.60 -32.03
C PRO A 22 16.09 9.59 -31.58
N LEU A 23 15.62 8.43 -31.13
CA LEU A 23 14.39 8.35 -30.36
C LEU A 23 14.77 7.94 -28.96
N ALA A 24 14.94 8.95 -28.10
CA ALA A 24 14.64 8.77 -26.70
C ALA A 24 13.20 8.27 -26.65
N ASN A 25 13.02 6.96 -26.50
CA ASN A 25 11.76 6.38 -26.06
C ASN A 25 11.51 6.92 -24.65
N VAL A 26 10.97 8.13 -24.57
CA VAL A 26 10.08 8.50 -23.49
C VAL A 26 8.93 7.52 -23.65
N VAL A 27 9.03 6.38 -22.97
CA VAL A 27 7.86 5.60 -22.63
C VAL A 27 6.98 6.61 -21.91
N PRO A 28 5.81 6.99 -22.45
CA PRO A 28 4.89 7.76 -21.66
C PRO A 28 4.61 6.91 -20.43
N SER A 29 5.16 7.30 -19.29
CA SER A 29 4.61 6.91 -18.01
C SER A 29 3.12 7.22 -18.16
N PRO A 30 2.21 6.24 -18.03
CA PRO A 30 0.80 6.59 -17.96
C PRO A 30 0.75 7.66 -16.88
N GLU A 31 0.27 8.85 -17.21
CA GLU A 31 -0.10 9.82 -16.19
C GLU A 31 -0.96 9.01 -15.24
N SER A 32 -0.41 8.70 -14.07
CA SER A 32 -1.08 7.94 -13.03
C SER A 32 -2.20 8.85 -12.55
N GLN A 33 -3.31 8.87 -13.29
CA GLN A 33 -4.58 9.26 -12.75
C GLN A 33 -4.75 8.37 -11.54
N ALA A 34 -4.65 8.98 -10.36
CA ALA A 34 -4.86 8.29 -9.12
C ALA A 34 -6.15 7.48 -9.28
N PRO A 35 -6.11 6.14 -9.16
CA PRO A 35 -7.25 5.31 -9.46
C PRO A 35 -8.43 5.81 -8.63
N LYS A 36 -9.56 6.05 -9.29
CA LYS A 36 -10.76 6.55 -8.61
C LYS A 36 -11.15 5.52 -7.53
N PRO A 37 -11.37 5.96 -6.27
CA PRO A 37 -11.85 5.08 -5.23
C PRO A 37 -13.14 4.38 -5.66
N LYS A 38 -13.25 3.08 -5.36
CA LYS A 38 -14.41 2.23 -5.65
C LYS A 38 -15.39 2.20 -4.48
N PHE A 39 -14.89 2.20 -3.24
CA PHE A 39 -15.70 2.10 -2.02
C PHE A 39 -15.71 3.40 -1.21
N PHE A 40 -14.52 3.95 -0.98
CA PHE A 40 -14.35 5.19 -0.22
C PHE A 40 -14.78 6.41 -1.05
N THR A 41 -15.20 7.46 -0.37
CA THR A 41 -15.18 8.81 -0.96
C THR A 41 -13.73 9.26 -1.17
N ALA A 42 -13.52 10.30 -1.98
CA ALA A 42 -12.18 10.85 -2.20
C ALA A 42 -11.51 11.31 -0.89
N ALA A 43 -12.28 11.87 0.05
CA ALA A 43 -11.77 12.31 1.35
C ALA A 43 -11.41 11.13 2.26
N GLU A 44 -12.27 10.11 2.34
CA GLU A 44 -12.00 8.89 3.11
C GLU A 44 -10.77 8.16 2.56
N PHE A 45 -10.64 8.06 1.23
CA PHE A 45 -9.47 7.46 0.59
C PHE A 45 -8.18 8.20 0.95
N ALA A 46 -8.18 9.54 0.84
CA ALA A 46 -7.01 10.36 1.18
C ALA A 46 -6.60 10.20 2.65
N LEU A 47 -7.56 10.09 3.55
CA LEU A 47 -7.30 9.83 4.97
C LEU A 47 -6.70 8.43 5.19
N VAL A 48 -7.25 7.38 4.56
CA VAL A 48 -6.72 6.01 4.67
C VAL A 48 -5.32 5.88 4.05
N ASP A 49 -5.07 6.59 2.94
CA ASP A 49 -3.77 6.66 2.29
C ASP A 49 -2.73 7.34 3.18
N GLU A 50 -3.07 8.50 3.76
CA GLU A 50 -2.21 9.21 4.71
C GLU A 50 -1.92 8.36 5.96
N LEU A 51 -2.95 7.76 6.58
CA LEU A 51 -2.74 6.90 7.76
C LEU A 51 -1.85 5.70 7.43
N SER A 52 -2.05 5.06 6.27
CA SER A 52 -1.24 3.91 5.85
C SER A 52 0.22 4.31 5.63
N ASP A 53 0.46 5.47 5.02
CA ASP A 53 1.79 6.04 4.79
C ASP A 53 2.48 6.42 6.10
N MET A 54 1.74 6.92 7.10
CA MET A 54 2.29 7.16 8.43
C MET A 54 2.65 5.86 9.19
N ILE A 55 2.00 4.74 8.89
CA ILE A 55 2.31 3.43 9.51
C ILE A 55 3.56 2.80 8.89
N ILE A 56 3.71 2.85 7.57
CA ILE A 56 4.91 2.38 6.86
C ILE A 56 5.35 3.49 5.88
N PRO A 57 6.17 4.45 6.33
CA PRO A 57 6.58 5.58 5.50
C PRO A 57 7.61 5.16 4.45
N THR A 58 7.76 5.99 3.42
CA THR A 58 8.90 5.88 2.50
C THR A 58 10.21 6.13 3.24
N ASP A 59 11.22 5.31 2.99
CA ASP A 59 12.56 5.48 3.52
C ASP A 59 13.63 5.15 2.46
N ALA A 60 14.89 5.01 2.87
CA ALA A 60 15.99 4.71 1.96
C ALA A 60 15.92 3.29 1.38
N GLN A 61 15.15 2.39 1.98
CA GLN A 61 15.07 0.98 1.63
C GLN A 61 13.86 0.67 0.75
N SER A 62 12.72 1.32 1.01
CA SER A 62 11.45 1.01 0.34
C SER A 62 10.62 2.26 0.05
N GLY A 63 9.71 2.14 -0.93
CA GLY A 63 8.75 3.20 -1.27
C GLY A 63 7.60 3.40 -0.27
N GLY A 64 7.54 2.63 0.82
CA GLY A 64 6.47 2.71 1.82
C GLY A 64 5.07 2.30 1.32
N ALA A 65 4.07 2.45 2.21
CA ALA A 65 2.71 2.00 1.99
C ALA A 65 1.99 2.70 0.83
N ARG A 66 2.24 4.01 0.65
CA ARG A 66 1.64 4.78 -0.44
C ARG A 66 2.10 4.29 -1.81
N ALA A 67 3.41 4.13 -2.01
CA ALA A 67 3.94 3.59 -3.26
C ALA A 67 3.52 2.13 -3.50
N ALA A 68 3.32 1.36 -2.43
CA ALA A 68 2.82 0.00 -2.49
C ALA A 68 1.31 -0.10 -2.82
N GLY A 69 0.59 1.02 -2.92
CA GLY A 69 -0.82 1.06 -3.27
C GLY A 69 -1.73 0.47 -2.19
N VAL A 70 -1.33 0.57 -0.91
CA VAL A 70 -2.05 -0.04 0.21
C VAL A 70 -3.50 0.44 0.29
N ALA A 71 -3.75 1.75 0.23
CA ALA A 71 -5.10 2.29 0.31
C ALA A 71 -5.99 1.84 -0.86
N ALA A 72 -5.43 1.76 -2.08
CA ALA A 72 -6.13 1.25 -3.26
C ALA A 72 -6.53 -0.22 -3.12
N PHE A 73 -5.67 -1.05 -2.52
CA PHE A 73 -6.00 -2.45 -2.25
C PHE A 73 -7.10 -2.58 -1.19
N ILE A 74 -7.00 -1.82 -0.10
CA ILE A 74 -8.03 -1.81 0.96
C ILE A 74 -9.38 -1.38 0.39
N ASP A 75 -9.40 -0.29 -0.38
CA ASP A 75 -10.59 0.22 -1.06
C ASP A 75 -11.23 -0.85 -1.98
N GLY A 76 -10.43 -1.51 -2.81
CA GLY A 76 -10.90 -2.60 -3.67
C GLY A 76 -11.48 -3.77 -2.89
N ARG A 77 -10.81 -4.20 -1.80
CA ARG A 77 -11.30 -5.29 -0.95
C ARG A 77 -12.61 -4.97 -0.26
N LEU A 78 -12.82 -3.72 0.16
CA LEU A 78 -14.07 -3.28 0.78
C LEU A 78 -15.19 -3.10 -0.24
N ALA A 79 -14.86 -2.70 -1.47
CA ALA A 79 -15.83 -2.61 -2.57
C ALA A 79 -16.40 -4.00 -2.95
N GLU A 80 -15.59 -5.05 -2.81
CA GLU A 80 -15.94 -6.43 -3.14
C GLU A 80 -16.42 -7.24 -1.92
N ALA A 81 -16.58 -6.60 -0.76
CA ALA A 81 -17.01 -7.28 0.47
C ALA A 81 -18.42 -7.85 0.32
N PHE A 82 -18.57 -9.15 0.59
CA PHE A 82 -19.86 -9.84 0.54
C PHE A 82 -20.75 -9.46 1.72
N GLU A 83 -20.16 -9.39 2.91
CA GLU A 83 -20.83 -8.94 4.12
C GLU A 83 -20.72 -7.43 4.27
N LYS A 84 -21.80 -6.80 4.72
CA LYS A 84 -21.83 -5.34 4.87
C LYS A 84 -21.10 -4.86 6.13
N ASP A 85 -20.97 -5.72 7.15
CA ASP A 85 -20.46 -5.33 8.47
C ASP A 85 -19.04 -4.75 8.42
N GLU A 86 -18.14 -5.33 7.62
CA GLU A 86 -16.76 -4.83 7.50
C GLU A 86 -16.70 -3.43 6.87
N PRO A 87 -17.30 -3.16 5.69
CA PRO A 87 -17.42 -1.83 5.13
C PRO A 87 -17.94 -0.75 6.10
N GLN A 88 -18.99 -1.02 6.88
CA GLN A 88 -19.48 -0.01 7.84
C GLN A 88 -18.57 0.14 9.06
N ARG A 89 -17.90 -0.92 9.54
CA ARG A 89 -16.87 -0.78 10.59
C ARG A 89 -15.73 0.14 10.14
N TRP A 90 -15.30 0.03 8.87
CA TRP A 90 -14.30 0.93 8.30
C TRP A 90 -14.77 2.39 8.28
N ARG A 91 -15.99 2.67 7.80
CA ARG A 91 -16.54 4.04 7.81
C ARG A 91 -16.70 4.59 9.23
N ALA A 92 -17.16 3.77 10.17
CA ALA A 92 -17.27 4.15 11.57
C ALA A 92 -15.90 4.47 12.19
N GLY A 93 -14.87 3.70 11.85
CA GLY A 93 -13.50 3.94 12.27
C GLY A 93 -12.91 5.25 11.71
N ILE A 94 -13.14 5.53 10.42
CA ILE A 94 -12.73 6.80 9.80
C ILE A 94 -13.42 7.98 10.48
N GLN A 95 -14.73 7.89 10.73
CA GLN A 95 -15.49 8.91 11.47
C GLN A 95 -14.95 9.11 12.89
N ALA A 96 -14.52 8.04 13.57
CA ALA A 96 -13.93 8.15 14.90
C ALA A 96 -12.57 8.87 14.90
N VAL A 97 -11.74 8.66 13.87
CA VAL A 97 -10.49 9.40 13.70
C VAL A 97 -10.76 10.89 13.42
N GLU A 98 -11.72 11.19 12.56
CA GLU A 98 -12.12 12.58 12.28
C GLU A 98 -12.66 13.27 13.53
N ALA A 99 -13.51 12.59 14.31
CA ALA A 99 -14.01 13.11 15.58
C ALA A 99 -12.88 13.39 16.59
N LEU A 100 -11.91 12.48 16.69
CA LEU A 100 -10.74 12.68 17.55
C LEU A 100 -9.86 13.83 17.07
N SER A 101 -9.68 14.00 15.76
CA SER A 101 -8.97 15.14 15.19
C SER A 101 -9.66 16.45 15.51
N GLN A 102 -10.99 16.48 15.41
CA GLN A 102 -11.78 17.64 15.79
C GLN A 102 -11.67 17.94 17.29
N GLU A 103 -11.67 16.91 18.15
CA GLU A 103 -11.48 17.06 19.60
C GLU A 103 -10.09 17.63 19.95
N MET A 104 -9.03 17.06 19.37
CA MET A 104 -7.66 17.43 19.71
C MET A 104 -7.21 18.76 19.10
N HIS A 105 -7.72 19.09 17.91
CA HIS A 105 -7.15 20.15 17.06
C HIS A 105 -8.18 21.08 16.41
N ALA A 106 -9.48 20.86 16.64
CA ALA A 106 -10.59 21.60 16.03
C ALA A 106 -10.56 21.61 14.49
N LYS A 107 -9.96 20.58 13.89
CA LYS A 107 -9.78 20.41 12.44
C LYS A 107 -10.03 18.96 12.05
N THR A 108 -10.38 18.74 10.78
CA THR A 108 -10.33 17.41 10.18
C THR A 108 -8.91 16.87 10.18
N PHE A 109 -8.75 15.55 10.08
CA PHE A 109 -7.43 14.92 10.09
C PHE A 109 -6.55 15.45 8.95
N MET A 110 -7.10 15.51 7.74
CA MET A 110 -6.40 16.08 6.57
C MET A 110 -6.21 17.60 6.65
N GLY A 111 -7.05 18.32 7.41
CA GLY A 111 -6.88 19.76 7.66
C GLY A 111 -5.84 20.09 8.73
N SER A 112 -5.39 19.09 9.51
CA SER A 112 -4.39 19.26 10.57
C SER A 112 -2.96 19.30 10.01
N THR A 113 -2.05 19.91 10.77
CA THR A 113 -0.61 19.92 10.46
C THR A 113 0.00 18.52 10.59
N PRO A 114 1.16 18.23 9.95
CA PRO A 114 1.84 16.94 10.11
C PRO A 114 2.12 16.58 11.57
N GLU A 115 2.53 17.55 12.39
CA GLU A 115 2.80 17.35 13.82
C GLU A 115 1.53 17.00 14.59
N GLN A 116 0.40 17.62 14.25
CA GLN A 116 -0.91 17.30 14.83
C GLN A 116 -1.39 15.90 14.43
N ARG A 117 -1.23 15.51 13.16
CA ARG A 117 -1.55 14.14 12.71
C ARG A 117 -0.71 13.12 13.46
N LEU A 118 0.60 13.37 13.59
CA LEU A 118 1.51 12.51 14.34
C LEU A 118 1.12 12.41 15.82
N ALA A 119 0.75 13.53 16.46
CA ALA A 119 0.30 13.54 17.85
C ALA A 119 -0.98 12.72 18.05
N LEU A 120 -1.97 12.86 17.15
CA LEU A 120 -3.18 12.05 17.15
C LEU A 120 -2.86 10.56 16.99
N LEU A 121 -2.05 10.21 15.98
CA LEU A 121 -1.70 8.81 15.71
C LEU A 121 -0.93 8.19 16.89
N THR A 122 -0.01 8.95 17.49
CA THR A 122 0.74 8.55 18.69
C THR A 122 -0.20 8.30 19.87
N ARG A 123 -1.21 9.16 20.08
CA ARG A 123 -2.21 9.00 21.15
C ARG A 123 -2.97 7.67 21.00
N ILE A 124 -3.49 7.37 19.82
CA ILE A 124 -4.28 6.14 19.62
C ILE A 124 -3.39 4.89 19.59
N ALA A 125 -2.15 5.00 19.11
CA ALA A 125 -1.18 3.92 19.13
C ALA A 125 -0.74 3.54 20.55
N ALA A 126 -0.69 4.49 21.48
CA ALA A 126 -0.34 4.22 22.87
C ALA A 126 -1.32 3.27 23.58
N ALA A 127 -2.56 3.16 23.11
CA ALA A 127 -3.59 2.27 23.65
C ALA A 127 -3.70 0.93 22.87
N GLU A 128 -2.77 0.62 21.97
CA GLU A 128 -2.88 -0.54 21.07
C GLU A 128 -3.04 -1.89 21.80
N SER A 129 -2.44 -2.05 22.98
CA SER A 129 -2.56 -3.28 23.78
C SER A 129 -3.92 -3.47 24.45
N ASP A 130 -4.67 -2.37 24.68
CA ASP A 130 -5.98 -2.41 25.34
C ASP A 130 -6.89 -1.25 24.86
N PRO A 131 -7.36 -1.30 23.60
CA PRO A 131 -8.06 -0.18 22.97
C PRO A 131 -9.48 -0.03 23.52
N LYS A 132 -9.81 1.17 24.01
CA LYS A 132 -11.11 1.49 24.62
C LYS A 132 -12.01 2.24 23.67
N THR A 133 -11.47 3.24 22.98
CA THR A 133 -12.25 4.11 22.09
C THR A 133 -12.39 3.50 20.69
N PRO A 134 -13.40 3.91 19.90
CA PRO A 134 -13.52 3.48 18.51
C PRO A 134 -12.30 3.83 17.65
N ALA A 135 -11.66 4.99 17.87
CA ALA A 135 -10.46 5.40 17.14
C ALA A 135 -9.26 4.50 17.46
N GLU A 136 -9.07 4.14 18.73
CA GLU A 136 -8.02 3.19 19.15
C GLU A 136 -8.23 1.80 18.56
N LYS A 137 -9.48 1.31 18.56
CA LYS A 137 -9.81 0.02 17.92
C LYS A 137 -9.56 0.06 16.41
N PHE A 138 -9.92 1.19 15.77
CA PHE A 138 -9.69 1.37 14.34
C PHE A 138 -8.20 1.44 14.00
N PHE A 139 -7.35 2.01 14.87
CA PHE A 139 -5.91 1.99 14.67
C PHE A 139 -5.36 0.57 14.51
N GLY A 140 -5.75 -0.36 15.39
CA GLY A 140 -5.38 -1.77 15.25
C GLY A 140 -5.87 -2.41 13.94
N GLN A 141 -7.09 -2.05 13.51
CA GLN A 141 -7.67 -2.52 12.25
C GLN A 141 -6.87 -2.03 11.03
N ILE A 142 -6.63 -0.72 10.92
CA ILE A 142 -5.91 -0.13 9.78
C ILE A 142 -4.44 -0.55 9.79
N LYS A 143 -3.76 -0.54 10.94
CA LYS A 143 -2.37 -1.03 11.06
C LYS A 143 -2.22 -2.46 10.58
N GLY A 144 -3.10 -3.36 11.05
CA GLY A 144 -3.10 -4.75 10.61
C GLY A 144 -3.35 -4.89 9.10
N ALA A 145 -4.28 -4.11 8.54
CA ALA A 145 -4.55 -4.11 7.11
C ALA A 145 -3.36 -3.58 6.30
N THR A 146 -2.77 -2.46 6.70
CA THR A 146 -1.59 -1.85 6.07
C THR A 146 -0.42 -2.83 6.05
N ILE A 147 -0.07 -3.44 7.18
CA ILE A 147 1.04 -4.41 7.27
C ILE A 147 0.80 -5.62 6.35
N ARG A 148 -0.40 -6.22 6.42
CA ARG A 148 -0.73 -7.41 5.59
C ARG A 148 -0.67 -7.09 4.11
N THR A 149 -1.23 -5.97 3.69
CA THR A 149 -1.26 -5.55 2.30
C THR A 149 0.15 -5.18 1.82
N TYR A 150 0.89 -4.40 2.60
CA TYR A 150 2.22 -3.94 2.24
C TYR A 150 3.21 -5.10 2.06
N TYR A 151 3.30 -6.04 3.00
CA TYR A 151 4.19 -7.19 2.88
C TYR A 151 3.67 -8.31 1.96
N SER A 152 2.50 -8.12 1.34
CA SER A 152 2.05 -8.93 0.20
C SER A 152 2.31 -8.24 -1.14
N SER A 153 2.79 -6.98 -1.12
CA SER A 153 3.11 -6.22 -2.32
C SER A 153 4.53 -6.53 -2.82
N LYS A 154 4.79 -6.17 -4.08
CA LYS A 154 6.13 -6.29 -4.67
C LYS A 154 7.17 -5.48 -3.87
N ILE A 155 6.80 -4.26 -3.45
CA ILE A 155 7.69 -3.37 -2.69
C ILE A 155 8.02 -4.00 -1.33
N GLY A 156 7.01 -4.43 -0.57
CA GLY A 156 7.23 -5.02 0.75
C GLY A 156 8.03 -6.33 0.70
N ILE A 157 7.80 -7.19 -0.30
CA ILE A 157 8.53 -8.47 -0.42
C ILE A 157 9.96 -8.27 -0.93
N HIS A 158 10.15 -7.51 -2.02
CA HIS A 158 11.44 -7.48 -2.72
C HIS A 158 12.33 -6.31 -2.34
N ASP A 159 11.77 -5.13 -2.09
CA ASP A 159 12.56 -3.93 -1.81
C ASP A 159 12.83 -3.86 -0.30
N ASP A 160 11.78 -4.04 0.50
CA ASP A 160 11.85 -3.97 1.96
C ASP A 160 12.42 -5.27 2.57
N GLN A 161 11.73 -6.41 2.47
CA GLN A 161 12.24 -7.67 3.04
C GLN A 161 13.46 -8.22 2.31
N ARG A 162 13.77 -7.73 1.10
CA ARG A 162 14.82 -8.28 0.23
C ARG A 162 14.70 -9.79 0.04
N TYR A 163 13.45 -10.27 -0.01
CA TYR A 163 13.16 -11.68 -0.13
C TYR A 163 13.74 -12.21 -1.43
N LYS A 164 14.65 -13.19 -1.30
CA LYS A 164 15.36 -13.81 -2.42
C LYS A 164 14.65 -15.02 -3.01
N GLY A 165 13.64 -15.59 -2.33
CA GLY A 165 13.16 -16.96 -2.55
C GLY A 165 12.79 -17.35 -3.99
N ASN A 166 12.52 -18.63 -4.22
CA ASN A 166 12.42 -19.25 -5.55
C ASN A 166 13.73 -19.21 -6.37
N VAL A 167 14.88 -19.05 -5.68
CA VAL A 167 16.22 -19.28 -6.23
C VAL A 167 16.91 -20.37 -5.42
N ILE A 168 17.78 -21.16 -6.08
CA ILE A 168 18.68 -22.07 -5.37
C ILE A 168 19.52 -21.21 -4.41
N GLN A 169 19.59 -21.60 -3.13
CA GLN A 169 20.54 -20.98 -2.21
C GLN A 169 21.94 -21.55 -2.49
N PRO A 170 22.88 -20.75 -3.02
CA PRO A 170 24.26 -21.21 -3.14
C PRO A 170 24.95 -21.11 -1.76
N GLY A 171 25.69 -22.13 -1.36
CA GLY A 171 26.48 -22.14 -0.12
C GLY A 171 25.83 -22.93 1.03
N GLU A 172 26.28 -22.66 2.26
CA GLU A 172 25.73 -23.28 3.47
C GLU A 172 24.28 -22.86 3.72
N TYR A 173 23.50 -23.77 4.31
CA TYR A 173 22.11 -23.51 4.67
C TYR A 173 22.03 -22.30 5.60
N ALA A 174 21.26 -21.27 5.19
CA ALA A 174 21.13 -20.03 5.96
C ALA A 174 20.12 -20.12 7.12
N GLY A 175 19.54 -21.30 7.36
CA GLY A 175 18.61 -21.53 8.46
C GLY A 175 19.29 -22.17 9.67
N TYR A 176 18.48 -22.47 10.68
CA TYR A 176 18.94 -23.13 11.90
C TYR A 176 18.50 -24.60 11.87
N ASP A 177 19.43 -25.52 12.11
CA ASP A 177 19.07 -26.91 12.36
C ASP A 177 18.46 -27.02 13.76
N ALA A 178 17.16 -27.28 13.80
CA ALA A 178 16.48 -27.58 15.05
C ALA A 178 16.90 -28.97 15.54
N THR A 179 17.99 -29.01 16.31
CA THR A 179 18.38 -30.16 17.15
C THR A 179 17.66 -30.14 18.48
#